data_AF-A0A9W6G119-F1
#
_entry.id   AF-A0A9W6G119-F1
#
_cell.length_a   1.000
_cell.length_b   1.000
_cell.length_c   1.000
_cell.angle_alpha   90.00
_cell.angle_beta   90.00
_cell.angle_gamma   90.00
#
_symmetry.space_group_name_H-M   'P 1'
#
loop_
_entity.id
_entity.type
_entity.pdbx_description
1 polymer ?
#
loop_
_entity_poly.entity_id
_entity_poly.type
_entity_poly.pdbx_seq_one_letter_code
_entity_poly.pdbx_strand_id
1 'polypeptide(L)'
;MDFSEQSKLASEAEALLRQLLEEALSLLKNFDTSTNDEFEETLRRREVILERFHALDRLMKCQQGDMSAKEWALLEDFRRSREDLIKKILETDSLVVALARDQLSVIKGDLATLVKGKNALHAYEGASLVRSRTLSDSA
;
A
#
# COMPACT_ATOMS: atom_id res chain seq x y z
N MET A 1 -29.41 4.25 -22.20
CA MET A 1 -29.23 4.75 -20.83
C MET A 1 -29.65 6.20 -20.85
N ASP A 2 -30.53 6.61 -19.95
CA ASP A 2 -30.83 8.04 -19.78
C ASP A 2 -29.75 8.71 -18.92
N PHE A 3 -29.69 10.04 -18.92
CA PHE A 3 -28.70 10.78 -18.14
C PHE A 3 -28.76 10.48 -16.63
N SER A 4 -29.94 10.12 -16.11
CA SER A 4 -30.14 9.77 -14.70
C SER A 4 -29.35 8.52 -14.31
N GLU A 5 -29.36 7.50 -15.16
CA GLU A 5 -28.57 6.29 -14.96
C GLU A 5 -27.05 6.55 -15.03
N GLN A 6 -26.56 7.36 -15.97
CA GLN A 6 -25.14 7.72 -16.04
C GLN A 6 -24.69 8.59 -14.85
N SER A 7 -25.55 9.51 -14.40
CA SER A 7 -25.29 10.31 -13.21
C SER A 7 -25.20 9.45 -11.95
N LYS A 8 -26.02 8.39 -11.85
CA LYS A 8 -25.95 7.43 -10.74
C LYS A 8 -24.64 6.64 -10.76
N LEU A 9 -24.24 6.12 -11.92
CA LEU A 9 -22.98 5.40 -12.07
C LEU A 9 -21.77 6.28 -11.72
N ALA A 10 -21.78 7.55 -12.17
CA ALA A 10 -20.75 8.52 -11.82
C ALA A 10 -20.69 8.76 -10.31
N SER A 11 -21.83 9.00 -9.67
CA SER A 11 -21.88 9.20 -8.22
C SER A 11 -21.41 7.97 -7.43
N GLU A 12 -21.75 6.76 -7.88
CA GLU A 12 -21.29 5.52 -7.24
C GLU A 12 -19.77 5.33 -7.42
N ALA A 13 -19.25 5.60 -8.62
CA ALA A 13 -17.82 5.54 -8.88
C ALA A 13 -17.02 6.55 -8.04
N GLU A 14 -17.55 7.77 -7.86
CA GLU A 14 -16.94 8.77 -6.97
C GLU A 14 -16.92 8.30 -5.51
N ALA A 15 -18.03 7.71 -5.04
CA ALA A 15 -18.11 7.18 -3.68
C ALA A 15 -17.07 6.07 -3.43
N LEU A 16 -16.89 5.16 -4.39
CA LEU A 16 -15.86 4.12 -4.30
C LEU A 16 -14.44 4.71 -4.24
N LEU A 17 -14.15 5.74 -5.03
CA LEU A 17 -12.83 6.41 -4.97
C LEU A 17 -12.61 7.13 -3.64
N ARG A 18 -13.64 7.74 -3.06
CA ARG A 18 -13.54 8.34 -1.72
C ARG A 18 -13.27 7.27 -0.65
N GLN A 19 -13.96 6.13 -0.71
CA GLN A 19 -13.70 5.00 0.18
C GLN A 19 -12.26 4.47 0.01
N LEU A 20 -11.78 4.36 -1.23
CA LEU A 20 -10.40 3.93 -1.49
C LEU A 20 -9.37 4.91 -0.93
N LEU A 21 -9.64 6.22 -1.02
CA LEU A 21 -8.81 7.25 -0.41
C LEU A 21 -8.83 7.18 1.12
N GLU A 22 -9.98 6.93 1.73
CA GLU A 22 -10.10 6.74 3.19
C GLU A 22 -9.26 5.53 3.66
N GLU A 23 -9.32 4.41 2.94
CA GLU A 23 -8.48 3.23 3.22
C GLU A 23 -6.99 3.56 3.04
N ALA A 24 -6.61 4.32 2.01
CA ALA A 24 -5.22 4.75 1.80
C ALA A 24 -4.71 5.65 2.93
N LEU A 25 -5.53 6.62 3.37
CA LEU A 25 -5.18 7.51 4.48
C LEU A 25 -5.12 6.77 5.81
N SER A 26 -6.03 5.81 6.05
CA SER A 26 -6.01 4.95 7.23
C SER A 26 -4.73 4.10 7.27
N LEU A 27 -4.36 3.51 6.14
CA LEU A 27 -3.14 2.73 6.01
C LEU A 27 -1.90 3.58 6.29
N LEU A 28 -1.84 4.79 5.73
CA LEU A 28 -0.73 5.72 5.98
C LEU A 28 -0.66 6.13 7.45
N LYS A 29 -1.79 6.44 8.07
CA LYS A 29 -1.85 6.89 9.46
C LYS A 29 -1.42 5.80 10.45
N ASN A 30 -1.78 4.55 10.18
CA ASN A 30 -1.57 3.44 11.09
C ASN A 30 -0.40 2.54 10.69
N PHE A 31 0.38 2.92 9.67
CA PHE A 31 1.39 2.10 9.02
C PHE A 31 2.34 1.41 10.02
N ASP A 32 2.80 2.15 11.01
CA ASP A 32 3.77 1.74 12.03
C ASP A 32 3.14 1.05 13.25
N THR A 33 1.81 1.05 13.35
CA THR A 33 1.05 0.41 14.44
C THR A 33 0.22 -0.79 14.01
N SER A 34 -0.05 -0.93 12.71
CA SER A 34 -0.88 -2.00 12.18
C SER A 34 -0.17 -3.35 12.29
N THR A 35 -0.92 -4.34 12.74
CA THR A 35 -0.50 -5.74 12.66
C THR A 35 -0.50 -6.22 11.20
N ASN A 36 0.19 -7.34 10.93
CA ASN A 36 0.18 -7.92 9.58
C ASN A 36 -1.24 -8.29 9.13
N ASP A 37 -2.06 -8.85 10.03
CA ASP A 37 -3.43 -9.25 9.73
C ASP A 37 -4.31 -8.03 9.35
N GLU A 38 -4.16 -6.91 10.05
CA GLU A 38 -4.86 -5.66 9.73
C GLU A 38 -4.41 -5.07 8.38
N PHE A 39 -3.12 -5.21 8.05
CA PHE A 39 -2.58 -4.78 6.78
C PHE A 39 -3.14 -5.62 5.62
N GLU A 40 -3.13 -6.95 5.76
CA GLU A 40 -3.70 -7.87 4.76
C GLU A 40 -5.19 -7.64 4.56
N GLU A 41 -5.94 -7.46 5.65
CA GLU A 41 -7.38 -7.18 5.59
C GLU A 41 -7.66 -5.83 4.90
N THR A 42 -6.84 -4.82 5.15
CA THR A 42 -6.92 -3.52 4.46
C THR A 42 -6.66 -3.65 2.97
N LEU A 43 -5.63 -4.40 2.57
CA LEU A 43 -5.36 -4.66 1.14
C LEU A 43 -6.53 -5.39 0.47
N ARG A 44 -7.12 -6.37 1.15
CA ARG A 44 -8.27 -7.13 0.65
C ARG A 44 -9.50 -6.25 0.43
N ARG A 45 -9.82 -5.35 1.38
CA ARG A 45 -10.90 -4.36 1.19
C ARG A 45 -10.64 -3.45 -0.01
N ARG A 46 -9.40 -2.97 -0.16
CA ARG A 46 -9.02 -2.09 -1.28
C ARG A 46 -9.13 -2.79 -2.63
N GLU A 47 -8.76 -4.06 -2.73
CA GLU A 47 -8.91 -4.87 -3.94
C GLU A 47 -10.38 -4.99 -4.36
N VAL A 48 -11.28 -5.29 -3.42
CA VAL A 48 -12.72 -5.35 -3.67
C VAL A 48 -13.27 -4.01 -4.17
N ILE A 49 -12.84 -2.89 -3.59
CA ILE A 49 -13.25 -1.54 -4.04
C ILE A 49 -12.77 -1.29 -5.47
N LEU A 50 -11.52 -1.63 -5.79
CA LEU A 50 -10.94 -1.46 -7.12
C LEU A 50 -11.66 -2.29 -8.18
N GLU A 51 -11.96 -3.56 -7.89
CA GLU A 51 -12.70 -4.43 -8.80
C GLU A 51 -14.08 -3.86 -9.14
N ARG A 52 -14.81 -3.38 -8.13
CA ARG A 52 -16.10 -2.72 -8.30
C ARG A 52 -15.97 -1.43 -9.12
N PHE A 53 -14.99 -0.60 -8.81
CA PHE A 53 -14.73 0.64 -9.55
C PHE A 53 -14.42 0.34 -11.02
N HIS A 54 -13.56 -0.65 -11.32
CA HIS A 54 -13.25 -1.04 -12.69
C HIS A 54 -14.46 -1.60 -13.44
N ALA A 55 -15.37 -2.31 -12.76
CA ALA A 55 -16.62 -2.74 -13.37
C ALA A 55 -17.49 -1.54 -13.77
N LEU A 56 -17.64 -0.55 -12.90
CA LEU A 56 -18.39 0.68 -13.18
C LEU A 56 -17.74 1.51 -14.30
N ASP A 57 -16.42 1.71 -14.27
CA ASP A 57 -15.69 2.49 -15.28
C ASP A 57 -15.81 1.85 -16.68
N ARG A 58 -15.82 0.51 -16.78
CA ARG A 58 -16.11 -0.19 -18.03
C ARG A 58 -17.53 0.08 -18.54
N LEU A 59 -18.53 0.01 -17.65
CA LEU A 59 -19.92 0.29 -18.02
C LEU A 59 -20.10 1.74 -18.52
N MET A 60 -19.41 2.69 -17.89
CA MET A 60 -19.44 4.10 -18.29
C MET A 60 -18.73 4.36 -19.63
N LYS A 61 -17.61 3.68 -19.91
CA LYS A 61 -16.84 3.85 -21.17
C LYS A 61 -17.55 3.29 -22.40
N CYS A 62 -18.36 2.25 -22.24
CA CYS A 62 -19.06 1.61 -23.36
C CYS A 62 -20.26 2.41 -23.90
N GLN A 63 -20.52 3.62 -23.38
CA GLN A 63 -21.77 4.33 -23.66
C GLN A 63 -21.51 5.81 -23.96
N GLN A 64 -21.33 6.12 -25.25
CA GLN A 64 -21.44 7.47 -25.79
C GLN A 64 -22.86 7.63 -26.36
N GLY A 65 -23.68 8.46 -25.71
CA GLY A 65 -24.98 8.87 -26.20
C GLY A 65 -25.00 10.37 -26.51
N ASP A 66 -26.06 10.81 -27.21
CA ASP A 66 -26.32 12.23 -27.41
C ASP A 66 -26.71 12.88 -26.08
N MET A 67 -25.80 13.69 -25.53
CA MET A 67 -26.01 14.46 -24.31
C MET A 67 -26.12 15.95 -24.60
N SER A 68 -26.95 16.63 -23.83
CA SER A 68 -27.03 18.09 -23.81
C SER A 68 -25.77 18.72 -23.20
N ALA A 69 -25.52 19.99 -23.51
CA ALA A 69 -24.36 20.73 -23.00
C ALA A 69 -24.28 20.77 -21.46
N LYS A 70 -25.42 20.77 -20.75
CA LYS A 70 -25.46 20.74 -19.28
C LYS A 70 -25.00 19.40 -18.72
N GLU A 71 -25.41 18.30 -19.36
CA GLU A 71 -25.05 16.94 -18.98
C GLU A 71 -23.56 16.68 -19.23
N TRP A 72 -23.02 17.24 -20.32
CA TRP A 72 -21.58 17.26 -20.58
C TRP A 72 -20.78 18.01 -19.50
N ALA A 73 -21.25 19.18 -19.04
CA ALA A 73 -20.58 19.93 -18.00
C ALA A 73 -20.50 19.15 -16.68
N LEU A 74 -21.58 18.48 -16.27
CA LEU A 74 -21.63 17.66 -15.06
C LEU A 74 -20.70 16.44 -15.13
N LEU A 75 -20.61 15.80 -16.31
CA LEU A 75 -19.66 14.71 -16.51
C LEU A 75 -18.21 15.18 -16.48
N GLU A 76 -17.93 16.38 -16.98
CA GLU A 76 -16.60 16.94 -16.96
C GLU A 76 -16.16 17.29 -15.52
N ASP A 77 -17.06 17.83 -14.71
CA ASP A 77 -16.81 18.04 -13.28
C ASP A 77 -16.55 16.72 -12.55
N PHE A 78 -17.32 15.67 -12.86
CA PHE A 78 -17.05 14.33 -12.34
C PHE A 78 -15.68 13.80 -12.77
N ARG A 79 -15.28 13.97 -14.05
CA ARG A 79 -13.95 13.54 -14.53
C ARG A 79 -12.82 14.22 -13.78
N ARG A 80 -12.94 15.53 -13.52
CA ARG A 80 -11.98 16.28 -12.73
C ARG A 80 -11.91 15.78 -11.28
N SER A 81 -13.07 15.61 -10.62
CA SER A 81 -13.13 15.05 -9.26
C SER A 81 -12.47 13.67 -9.20
N ARG A 82 -12.75 12.82 -10.20
CA ARG A 82 -12.15 11.49 -10.33
C ARG A 82 -10.61 11.56 -10.45
N GLU A 83 -10.09 12.42 -11.31
CA GLU A 83 -8.64 12.60 -11.51
C GLU A 83 -7.96 13.10 -10.22
N ASP A 84 -8.58 14.06 -9.54
CA ASP A 84 -8.08 14.58 -8.26
C ASP A 84 -8.05 13.50 -7.17
N LEU A 85 -9.10 12.67 -7.07
CA LEU A 85 -9.15 11.56 -6.12
C LEU A 85 -8.08 10.51 -6.43
N ILE A 86 -7.95 10.10 -7.69
CA ILE A 86 -6.92 9.14 -8.11
C ILE A 86 -5.53 9.66 -7.79
N LYS A 87 -5.26 10.93 -8.07
CA LYS A 87 -3.96 11.56 -7.76
C LYS A 87 -3.65 11.49 -6.28
N LYS A 88 -4.60 11.86 -5.41
CA LYS A 88 -4.43 11.79 -3.95
C LYS A 88 -4.19 10.36 -3.45
N ILE A 89 -4.89 9.38 -4.02
CA ILE A 89 -4.69 7.96 -3.69
C ILE A 89 -3.25 7.54 -4.05
N LEU A 90 -2.80 7.85 -5.27
CA LEU A 90 -1.45 7.51 -5.72
C LEU A 90 -0.35 8.19 -4.89
N GLU A 91 -0.54 9.46 -4.54
CA GLU A 91 0.37 10.20 -3.66
C GLU A 91 0.44 9.55 -2.27
N THR A 92 -0.70 9.20 -1.69
CA THR A 92 -0.80 8.55 -0.38
C THR A 92 -0.13 7.18 -0.39
N ASP A 93 -0.41 6.36 -1.40
CA ASP A 93 0.19 5.03 -1.55
C ASP A 93 1.71 5.10 -1.76
N SER A 94 2.19 6.11 -2.49
CA SER A 94 3.62 6.34 -2.67
C SER A 94 4.32 6.64 -1.33
N LEU A 95 3.66 7.38 -0.44
CA LEU A 95 4.18 7.64 0.91
C LEU A 95 4.23 6.35 1.75
N VAL A 96 3.17 5.54 1.72
CA VAL A 96 3.14 4.22 2.41
C VAL A 96 4.29 3.34 1.92
N VAL A 97 4.51 3.26 0.61
CA VAL A 97 5.61 2.47 0.03
C VAL A 97 6.98 3.02 0.44
N ALA A 98 7.13 4.33 0.53
CA ALA A 98 8.38 4.95 0.99
C ALA A 98 8.67 4.58 2.46
N LEU A 99 7.67 4.65 3.34
CA LEU A 99 7.79 4.24 4.74
C LEU A 99 8.14 2.76 4.88
N ALA A 100 7.51 1.89 4.08
CA ALA A 100 7.81 0.46 4.07
C ALA A 100 9.25 0.16 3.64
N ARG A 101 9.75 0.88 2.62
CA ARG A 101 11.14 0.74 2.16
C ARG A 101 12.12 1.17 3.23
N ASP A 102 11.83 2.25 3.95
CA ASP A 102 12.68 2.74 5.04
C ASP A 102 12.74 1.72 6.19
N GLN A 103 11.59 1.20 6.64
CA GLN A 103 11.54 0.15 7.65
C GLN A 103 12.31 -1.12 7.24
N LEU A 104 12.16 -1.57 5.98
CA LEU A 104 12.91 -2.72 5.47
C LEU A 104 14.42 -2.48 5.47
N SER A 105 14.86 -1.24 5.21
CA SER A 105 16.26 -0.85 5.28
C SER A 105 16.81 -0.95 6.71
N VAL A 106 16.04 -0.49 7.69
CA VAL A 106 16.39 -0.60 9.12
C VAL A 106 16.50 -2.07 9.54
N ILE A 107 15.48 -2.89 9.24
CA ILE A 107 15.48 -4.33 9.55
C ILE A 107 16.69 -5.03 8.93
N LYS A 108 17.04 -4.69 7.67
CA LYS A 108 18.23 -5.23 7.00
C LYS A 108 19.53 -4.83 7.74
N GLY A 109 19.62 -3.60 8.23
CA GLY A 109 20.74 -3.13 9.05
C GLY A 109 20.87 -3.89 10.37
N ASP A 110 19.74 -4.11 11.05
CA ASP A 110 19.68 -4.84 12.32
C ASP A 110 20.08 -6.31 12.14
N LEU A 111 19.55 -6.97 11.10
CA LEU A 111 19.93 -8.35 10.75
C LEU A 111 21.43 -8.47 10.45
N ALA A 112 22.01 -7.53 9.70
CA ALA A 112 23.44 -7.52 9.42
C ALA A 112 24.27 -7.37 10.71
N THR A 113 23.78 -6.58 11.67
CA THR A 113 24.41 -6.40 12.99
C THR A 113 24.34 -7.67 13.83
N LEU A 114 23.19 -8.35 13.84
CA LEU A 114 23.01 -9.63 14.52
C LEU A 114 23.94 -10.71 13.95
N VAL A 115 24.10 -10.78 12.63
CA VAL A 115 25.04 -11.72 11.98
C VAL A 115 26.49 -11.44 12.40
N LYS A 116 26.90 -10.17 12.46
CA LYS A 116 28.23 -9.80 12.96
C LYS A 116 28.41 -10.22 14.43
N GLY A 117 27.39 -10.00 15.27
CA GLY A 117 27.39 -10.44 16.66
C GLY A 117 27.52 -11.95 16.80
N LYS A 118 26.77 -12.73 16.02
CA LYS A 118 26.89 -14.20 15.97
C LYS A 118 28.30 -14.64 15.56
N ASN A 119 28.88 -14.02 14.55
CA ASN A 119 30.24 -14.34 14.10
C ASN A 119 31.28 -14.00 15.18
N ALA A 120 31.12 -12.88 15.88
CA ALA A 120 31.97 -12.51 17.00
C ALA A 120 31.86 -13.53 18.15
N LEU A 121 30.64 -13.96 18.49
CA LEU A 121 30.41 -15.00 19.50
C LEU A 121 31.13 -16.31 19.14
N HIS A 122 30.95 -16.80 17.91
CA HIS A 122 31.63 -18.01 17.45
C HIS A 122 33.16 -17.87 17.43
N ALA A 123 33.69 -16.68 17.12
CA ALA A 123 35.12 -16.42 17.20
C ALA A 123 35.63 -16.48 18.66
N TYR A 124 34.87 -15.96 19.62
CA TYR A 124 35.21 -16.08 21.05
C TYR A 124 35.13 -17.52 21.56
N GLU A 125 34.10 -18.28 21.17
CA GLU A 125 33.96 -19.70 21.51
C GLU A 125 35.12 -20.53 20.94
N GLY A 126 35.46 -20.31 19.67
CA GLY A 126 36.60 -20.96 19.02
C GLY A 126 37.94 -20.60 19.67
N ALA A 127 38.17 -19.34 20.02
CA ALA A 127 39.38 -18.90 20.72
C ALA A 127 39.47 -19.49 22.14
N SER A 128 38.34 -19.61 22.84
CA SER A 128 38.26 -20.24 24.16
C SER A 128 38.62 -21.73 24.12
N LEU A 129 38.11 -22.45 23.12
CA LEU A 129 38.42 -23.88 22.87
C LEU A 129 39.88 -24.12 22.48
N VAL A 130 40.48 -23.23 21.69
CA VAL A 130 41.90 -23.31 21.32
C VAL A 130 42.79 -23.08 22.55
N ARG A 131 42.45 -22.09 23.39
CA ARG A 131 43.22 -21.76 24.59
C ARG A 131 43.21 -22.88 25.64
N SER A 132 42.09 -23.58 25.77
CA SER A 132 41.94 -24.70 26.70
C SER A 132 42.69 -25.97 26.24
N ARG A 133 42.81 -26.21 24.93
CA ARG A 133 43.67 -27.28 24.38
C ARG A 133 45.16 -27.00 24.52
N THR A 134 45.61 -25.77 24.26
CA THR A 134 47.03 -25.43 24.40
C THR A 134 47.55 -25.52 25.84
N LEU A 135 46.67 -25.32 26.83
CA LEU A 135 47.02 -25.45 28.25
C LEU A 135 47.02 -26.92 28.72
N SER A 136 46.27 -27.82 28.08
CA SER A 136 46.29 -29.25 28.41
C SER A 136 47.49 -29.99 27.81
N ASP A 137 48.00 -29.54 26.65
CA ASP A 137 49.15 -30.16 25.98
C ASP A 137 50.51 -29.67 26.51
N SER A 138 50.51 -28.67 27.39
CA SER A 138 51.72 -28.08 28.00
C SER A 138 51.92 -28.46 29.47
N ALA A 139 51.09 -29.35 30.01
CA ALA A 139 51.14 -29.88 31.39
C ALA A 139 51.54 -31.36 31.39
#